data_AF-A0A9E3JFL4-F1
#
_entry.id   AF-A0A9E3JFL4-F1
#
_cell.length_a   1.000
_cell.length_b   1.000
_cell.length_c   1.000
_cell.angle_alpha   90.00
_cell.angle_beta   90.00
_cell.angle_gamma   90.00
#
_symmetry.space_group_name_H-M   'P 1'
#
loop_
_entity.id
_entity.type
_entity.pdbx_description
1 polymer ?
#
loop_
_entity_poly.entity_id
_entity_poly.type
_entity_poly.pdbx_seq_one_letter_code
_entity_poly.pdbx_strand_id
1 'polypeptide(L)' 'MADTKREIERKYESDDSGLPDLTKVAGVEAVVDKGVAHLDATYYDTADERLVASSITLRRRTGGSDAGWHLKLPVSEGV' A
#
# COMPACT_ATOMS: atom_id res chain seq x y z
N MET A 1 -1.44 -14.01 16.36
CA MET A 1 -1.62 -14.65 15.04
C MET A 1 -1.59 -13.56 13.98
N ALA A 2 -1.17 -13.85 12.75
CA ALA A 2 -1.16 -12.87 11.67
C ALA A 2 -2.49 -12.89 10.91
N ASP A 3 -3.04 -11.72 10.60
CA ASP A 3 -4.21 -11.59 9.73
C ASP A 3 -3.77 -11.66 8.26
N THR A 4 -4.47 -12.47 7.46
CA THR A 4 -4.22 -12.58 6.01
C THR A 4 -5.39 -11.97 5.25
N LYS A 5 -5.09 -11.12 4.25
CA LYS A 5 -6.09 -10.47 3.41
C LYS A 5 -5.67 -10.53 1.95
N ARG A 6 -6.63 -10.67 1.04
CA ARG A 6 -6.42 -10.38 -0.38
C ARG A 6 -6.47 -8.87 -0.57
N GLU A 7 -5.37 -8.29 -1.03
CA GLU A 7 -5.28 -6.88 -1.35
C GLU A 7 -5.45 -6.68 -2.87
N ILE A 8 -6.32 -5.75 -3.25
CA ILE A 8 -6.49 -5.28 -4.63
C ILE A 8 -6.29 -3.77 -4.58
N GLU A 9 -5.22 -3.29 -5.19
CA GLU A 9 -4.86 -1.87 -5.20
C GLU A 9 -4.69 -1.38 -6.64
N ARG A 10 -5.09 -0.13 -6.89
CA ARG A 10 -4.68 0.61 -8.08
C ARG A 10 -4.07 1.94 -7.64
N LYS A 11 -2.82 2.15 -8.05
CA LYS A 11 -2.05 3.36 -7.73
C LYS A 11 -2.03 4.29 -8.93
N TYR A 12 -2.12 5.58 -8.65
CA TYR A 12 -2.00 6.67 -9.62
C TYR A 12 -0.98 7.67 -9.10
N GLU A 13 -0.29 8.33 -10.02
CA GLU A 13 0.67 9.38 -9.73
C GLU A 13 0.20 10.67 -10.42
N SER A 14 0.35 11.81 -9.72
CA SER A 14 0.18 13.14 -10.29
C SER A 14 1.53 13.84 -10.32
N ASP A 15 1.63 14.91 -11.09
CA ASP A 15 2.69 15.90 -10.89
C ASP A 15 2.40 16.74 -9.63
N ASP A 16 3.12 17.84 -9.46
CA ASP A 16 2.97 18.77 -8.33
C ASP A 16 1.65 19.58 -8.37
N SER A 17 0.72 19.30 -9.29
CA SER A 17 -0.58 19.97 -9.37
C SER A 17 -1.58 19.53 -8.28
N GLY A 18 -1.24 18.48 -7.53
CA GLY A 18 -2.09 17.93 -6.48
C GLY A 18 -3.24 17.06 -7.01
N LEU A 19 -4.13 16.63 -6.11
CA LEU A 19 -5.27 15.81 -6.50
C LEU A 19 -6.35 16.68 -7.18
N PRO A 20 -6.92 16.26 -8.32
CA PRO A 20 -8.07 16.93 -8.90
C PRO A 20 -9.29 16.80 -7.97
N ASP A 21 -10.29 17.64 -8.18
CA ASP A 21 -11.57 17.54 -7.46
C ASP A 21 -12.29 16.24 -7.82
N LEU A 22 -12.14 15.24 -6.96
CA LEU A 22 -12.68 13.89 -7.15
C LEU A 22 -14.21 13.85 -7.06
N THR A 23 -14.88 14.89 -6.53
CA THR A 23 -16.35 14.94 -6.47
C THR A 23 -16.98 15.06 -7.86
N LYS A 24 -16.20 15.43 -8.88
CA LYS A 24 -16.63 15.53 -10.28
C LYS A 24 -16.50 14.22 -11.06
N VAL A 25 -15.92 13.17 -10.45
CA VAL A 25 -15.74 11.88 -11.09
C VAL A 25 -17.02 11.06 -10.99
N ALA A 26 -17.51 10.55 -12.12
CA ALA A 26 -18.72 9.72 -12.16
C ALA A 26 -18.57 8.48 -11.26
N GLY A 27 -19.56 8.25 -10.40
CA GLY A 27 -19.57 7.14 -9.44
C GLY A 27 -18.98 7.46 -8.06
N VAL A 28 -18.43 8.65 -7.85
CA VAL A 28 -18.01 9.11 -6.51
C VAL A 28 -19.20 9.69 -5.76
N GLU A 29 -19.56 9.08 -4.62
CA GLU A 29 -20.63 9.57 -3.75
C GLU A 29 -20.16 10.73 -2.86
N ALA A 30 -18.99 10.57 -2.23
CA ALA A 30 -18.43 11.56 -1.32
C ALA A 30 -16.90 11.47 -1.28
N VAL A 31 -16.27 12.61 -0.99
CA VAL A 31 -14.84 12.71 -0.68
C VAL A 31 -14.72 13.15 0.77
N VAL A 32 -14.03 12.36 1.59
CA VAL A 32 -13.84 12.63 3.02
C VAL A 32 -12.36 12.82 3.29
N ASP A 33 -11.99 14.01 3.76
CA ASP A 33 -10.63 14.27 4.21
C ASP A 33 -10.34 13.45 5.49
N LYS A 34 -9.23 12.70 5.45
CA LYS A 34 -8.73 11.90 6.58
C LYS A 34 -7.50 12.53 7.27
N GLY A 35 -7.08 13.71 6.79
CA GLY A 35 -5.86 14.35 7.22
C GLY A 35 -4.61 13.65 6.69
N VAL A 36 -3.46 14.25 6.97
CA VAL A 36 -2.15 13.71 6.60
C VAL A 36 -1.68 12.70 7.64
N ALA A 37 -1.29 11.51 7.20
CA ALA A 37 -0.59 10.54 8.02
C ALA A 37 0.88 10.43 7.59
N HIS A 38 1.80 10.57 8.54
CA HIS A 38 3.21 10.30 8.31
C HIS A 38 3.48 8.81 8.51
N LEU A 39 3.98 8.16 7.47
CA LEU A 39 4.31 6.74 7.47
C LEU A 39 5.79 6.58 7.21
N ASP A 40 6.44 5.73 8.00
CA ASP A 40 7.83 5.32 7.78
C ASP A 40 7.86 3.79 7.66
N ALA A 41 8.62 3.27 6.70
CA ALA A 41 8.74 1.85 6.49
C ALA A 41 10.21 1.44 6.25
N THR A 42 10.69 0.53 7.09
CA THR A 42 11.95 -0.18 6.85
C THR A 42 11.68 -1.48 6.10
N TYR A 43 12.37 -1.67 4.98
CA TYR A 43 12.26 -2.86 4.14
C TYR A 43 13.39 -3.81 4.45
N TYR A 44 13.07 -5.10 4.45
CA TYR A 44 14.01 -6.17 4.76
C TYR A 44 14.08 -7.14 3.60
N ASP A 45 15.30 -7.54 3.26
CA ASP A 45 15.59 -8.61 2.32
C ASP A 45 16.80 -9.42 2.83
N THR A 46 17.15 -10.48 2.14
CA THR A 46 18.40 -11.20 2.33
C THR A 46 19.53 -10.53 1.56
N ALA A 47 20.79 -10.85 1.90
CA ALA A 47 21.96 -10.29 1.21
C ALA A 47 22.01 -10.64 -0.29
N ASP A 48 21.35 -11.72 -0.69
CA ASP A 48 21.18 -12.18 -2.07
C ASP A 48 19.83 -11.76 -2.69
N GLU A 49 19.11 -10.79 -2.10
CA GLU A 49 17.87 -10.20 -2.65
C GLU A 49 16.76 -11.23 -2.93
N ARG A 50 16.67 -12.27 -2.09
CA ARG A 50 15.81 -13.43 -2.35
C ARG A 50 14.32 -13.09 -2.29
N LEU A 51 13.89 -12.16 -1.43
CA LEU A 51 12.48 -11.81 -1.29
C LEU A 51 12.01 -11.04 -2.51
N VAL A 52 12.71 -9.98 -2.91
CA VAL A 52 12.37 -9.21 -4.11
C VAL A 52 12.44 -10.07 -5.38
N ALA A 53 13.44 -10.94 -5.52
CA ALA A 53 13.53 -11.89 -6.63
C ALA A 53 12.32 -12.84 -6.70
N SER A 54 11.66 -13.10 -5.57
CA SER A 54 10.44 -13.91 -5.46
C SER A 54 9.15 -13.07 -5.47
N SER A 55 9.22 -11.77 -5.78
CA SER A 55 8.09 -10.83 -5.70
C SER A 55 7.44 -10.76 -4.31
N ILE A 56 8.23 -10.95 -3.25
CA ILE A 56 7.82 -10.86 -1.84
C ILE A 56 8.33 -9.54 -1.26
N THR A 57 7.53 -8.88 -0.43
CA THR A 57 7.95 -7.69 0.31
C THR A 57 7.72 -7.87 1.80
N LEU A 58 8.78 -7.79 2.61
CA LEU A 58 8.71 -7.71 4.06
C LEU A 58 9.07 -6.30 4.52
N ARG A 59 8.19 -5.66 5.29
CA ARG A 59 8.46 -4.34 5.87
C ARG A 59 7.96 -4.20 7.30
N ARG A 60 8.69 -3.43 8.12
CA ARG A 60 8.20 -2.89 9.39
C ARG A 60 7.77 -1.45 9.15
N ARG A 61 6.49 -1.16 9.36
CA ARG A 61 5.92 0.20 9.24
C ARG A 61 5.66 0.82 10.61
N THR A 62 5.93 2.10 10.73
CA THR A 62 5.53 2.96 11.85
C THR A 62 4.66 4.12 11.35
N GLY A 63 3.87 4.70 12.25
CA GLY A 63 2.87 5.71 11.91
C GLY A 63 1.58 5.14 11.32
N GLY A 64 0.52 5.96 11.32
CA GLY A 64 -0.83 5.56 10.88
C GLY A 64 -1.50 4.52 11.77
N SER A 65 -2.73 4.13 11.41
CA SER A 65 -3.54 3.15 12.14
C SER A 65 -3.12 1.69 11.91
N ASP A 66 -2.25 1.45 10.94
CA ASP A 66 -1.84 0.11 10.48
C ASP A 66 -0.32 -0.08 10.65
N ALA A 67 0.24 0.47 11.74
CA ALA A 67 1.64 0.26 12.12
C ALA A 67 1.88 -1.20 12.51
N GLY A 68 3.02 -1.77 12.13
CA GLY A 68 3.32 -3.18 12.38
C GLY A 68 4.21 -3.83 11.33
N TRP A 69 4.28 -5.15 11.38
CA TRP A 69 4.94 -5.96 10.35
C TRP A 69 3.95 -6.28 9.23
N HIS A 70 4.42 -6.15 7.99
CA HIS A 70 3.65 -6.39 6.77
C HIS A 70 4.42 -7.31 5.84
N LEU A 71 3.75 -8.35 5.34
CA LEU A 71 4.28 -9.28 4.35
C LEU A 71 3.34 -9.30 3.14
N LYS A 72 3.83 -8.85 1.98
CA LYS A 72 3.14 -9.02 0.70
C LYS A 72 3.70 -10.24 -0.02
N LEU A 73 2.79 -11.10 -0.48
CA LEU A 73 3.10 -12.31 -1.23
C LEU A 73 2.49 -12.21 -2.63
N PRO A 74 3.10 -12.81 -3.65
CA PRO A 74 2.49 -12.93 -4.96
C PRO A 74 1.18 -13.73 -4.85
N VAL A 75 0.19 -13.34 -5.64
CA VAL A 75 -1.08 -14.07 -5.75
C VAL A 75 -1.16 -14.64 -7.16
N SER A 76 -1.53 -15.92 -7.27
CA SER A 76 -1.74 -16.59 -8.56
C SER A 76 -2.90 -15.95 -9.34
N GLU A 77 -2.80 -15.93 -10.66
CA GLU A 77 -3.95 -15.60 -11.51
C GLU A 77 -5.09 -16.61 -11.27
N GLY A 78 -6.32 -16.12 -11.06
CA GLY A 78 -7.53 -16.94 -10.95
C GLY A 78 -8.06 -17.20 -9.53
N VAL A 79 -7.43 -16.64 -8.49
CA VAL A 79 -8.01 -16.55 -7.12
C VAL A 79 -8.57 -15.15 -6.91
#